data_AF-A0A2E0JX49-F1
#
_entry.id   AF-A0A2E0JX49-F1
#
_cell.length_a   1.000
_cell.length_b   1.000
_cell.length_c   1.000
_cell.angle_alpha   90.00
_cell.angle_beta   90.00
_cell.angle_gamma   90.00
#
_symmetry.space_group_name_H-M   'P 1'
#
loop_
_entity.id
_entity.type
_entity.pdbx_description
1 polymer ?
#
loop_
_entity_poly.entity_id
_entity_poly.type
_entity_poly.pdbx_seq_one_letter_code
_entity_poly.pdbx_strand_id
1 'polypeptide(L)'
;MGFGGSVAAMLATLKNNKRERTSRFDSKHLTNTNSQNASSKLVFKKLNNQDLAEVKKQIQQNAHAHNKKVAVLTIISLVLLAALILWLFLDSGTPLV
;
A
#
# COMPACT_ATOMS: atom_id res chain seq x y z
N MET A 1 31.10 5.05 -24.43
CA MET A 1 30.28 4.10 -23.66
C MET A 1 29.23 4.91 -22.91
N GLY A 2 27.99 4.93 -23.42
CA GLY A 2 26.93 5.81 -22.89
C GLY A 2 26.05 5.11 -21.84
N PHE A 3 25.24 5.90 -21.14
CA PHE A 3 24.30 5.48 -20.10
C PHE A 3 23.39 4.30 -20.52
N GLY A 4 23.01 4.22 -21.79
CA GLY A 4 22.22 3.09 -22.32
C GLY A 4 22.96 1.74 -22.30
N GLY A 5 24.28 1.74 -22.49
CA GLY A 5 25.11 0.54 -22.42
C GLY A 5 25.28 0.03 -20.99
N SER A 6 25.42 0.93 -20.01
CA SER A 6 25.49 0.56 -18.59
C SER A 6 24.15 0.02 -18.07
N VAL A 7 23.02 0.56 -18.52
CA VAL A 7 21.69 0.03 -18.15
C VAL A 7 21.44 -1.33 -18.79
N ALA A 8 21.82 -1.52 -20.06
CA ALA A 8 21.72 -2.80 -20.73
C ALA A 8 22.59 -3.89 -20.06
N ALA A 9 23.82 -3.55 -19.68
CA ALA A 9 24.71 -4.44 -18.94
C ALA A 9 24.19 -4.76 -17.54
N MET A 10 23.58 -3.78 -16.87
CA MET A 10 22.92 -3.97 -15.57
C MET A 10 21.71 -4.90 -15.70
N LEU A 11 20.86 -4.71 -16.70
CA LEU A 11 19.73 -5.60 -16.98
C LEU A 11 20.17 -7.02 -17.30
N ALA A 12 21.23 -7.20 -18.09
CA ALA A 12 21.79 -8.50 -18.39
C ALA A 12 22.31 -9.19 -17.12
N THR A 13 23.05 -8.46 -16.28
CA THR A 13 23.56 -8.97 -15.00
C THR A 13 22.42 -9.34 -14.04
N LEU A 14 21.38 -8.51 -13.94
CA LEU A 14 20.21 -8.80 -13.11
C LEU A 14 19.44 -10.03 -13.59
N LYS A 15 19.27 -10.20 -14.91
CA LYS A 15 18.61 -11.38 -15.49
C LYS A 15 19.43 -12.65 -15.27
N ASN A 16 20.76 -12.58 -15.45
CA ASN A 16 21.65 -13.74 -15.27
C ASN A 16 21.75 -14.17 -13.80
N ASN A 17 21.72 -13.23 -12.85
CA ASN A 17 21.77 -13.53 -11.42
C ASN A 17 20.38 -13.76 -10.80
N LYS A 18 19.30 -13.66 -11.58
CA LYS A 18 17.94 -13.89 -11.08
C LYS A 18 17.74 -15.38 -10.82
N ARG A 19 17.80 -15.77 -9.55
CA ARG A 19 17.37 -17.11 -9.11
C ARG A 19 15.93 -17.37 -9.57
N GLU A 20 15.67 -18.53 -10.15
CA GLU A 20 14.31 -18.99 -10.41
C GLU A 20 13.55 -19.05 -9.08
N ARG A 21 12.58 -18.15 -8.93
CA ARG A 21 11.68 -18.15 -7.78
C ARG A 21 10.46 -18.92 -8.20
N THR A 22 10.25 -20.09 -7.63
CA THR A 22 8.96 -20.76 -7.71
C THR A 22 7.95 -19.82 -7.04
N SER A 23 6.95 -19.37 -7.80
CA SER A 23 5.84 -18.63 -7.20
C SER A 23 5.21 -19.54 -6.14
N ARG A 24 4.82 -18.97 -5.00
CA ARG A 24 4.09 -19.74 -3.99
C ARG A 24 2.84 -20.38 -4.58
N PHE A 25 2.27 -19.78 -5.63
CA PHE A 25 1.12 -20.26 -6.38
C PHE A 25 1.44 -21.28 -7.48
N ASP A 26 2.69 -21.37 -7.94
CA ASP A 26 3.14 -22.35 -8.95
C ASP A 26 3.64 -23.65 -8.31
N SER A 27 3.70 -23.72 -6.98
CA SER A 27 4.03 -24.97 -6.31
C SER A 27 2.95 -26.01 -6.63
N LYS A 28 3.36 -27.18 -7.13
CA LYS A 28 2.47 -28.35 -7.35
C LYS A 28 1.64 -28.73 -6.12
N HIS A 29 1.97 -28.16 -4.97
CA HIS A 29 1.24 -28.28 -3.71
C HIS A 29 -0.11 -27.52 -3.69
N LEU A 30 -0.32 -26.51 -4.55
CA LEU A 30 -1.66 -25.90 -4.75
C LEU A 30 -2.50 -26.67 -5.79
N THR A 31 -1.87 -27.32 -6.75
CA THR A 31 -2.57 -28.12 -7.78
C THR A 31 -2.84 -29.56 -7.35
N ASN A 32 -2.20 -30.04 -6.27
CA ASN A 32 -2.49 -31.34 -5.68
C ASN A 32 -3.74 -31.21 -4.80
N THR A 33 -4.90 -31.25 -5.44
CA THR A 33 -6.23 -31.21 -4.82
C THR A 33 -6.59 -32.46 -4.01
N ASN A 34 -5.62 -33.33 -3.69
CA ASN A 34 -5.78 -34.44 -2.74
C ASN A 34 -5.71 -33.97 -1.27
N SER A 35 -6.07 -32.72 -0.99
CA SER A 35 -6.52 -32.38 0.36
C SER A 35 -7.88 -33.04 0.55
N GLN A 36 -7.96 -34.02 1.45
CA GLN A 36 -9.21 -34.67 1.88
C GLN A 36 -10.27 -33.67 2.41
N ASN A 37 -9.99 -32.37 2.42
CA ASN A 37 -10.89 -31.27 2.79
C ASN A 37 -11.37 -30.41 1.61
N ALA A 38 -11.12 -30.79 0.35
CA ALA A 38 -11.57 -30.04 -0.83
C ALA A 38 -13.12 -30.01 -1.03
N SER A 39 -13.88 -30.68 -0.15
CA SER A 39 -15.35 -30.72 -0.17
C SER A 39 -15.99 -30.30 1.16
N SER A 40 -15.32 -29.54 2.02
CA SER A 40 -16.06 -28.73 2.99
C SER A 40 -16.59 -27.52 2.25
N LYS A 41 -17.73 -27.69 1.57
CA LYS A 41 -18.54 -26.60 1.03
C LYS A 41 -18.57 -25.52 2.10
N LEU A 42 -17.91 -24.38 1.87
CA LEU A 42 -17.86 -23.29 2.83
C LEU A 42 -19.31 -22.88 3.10
N VAL A 43 -19.88 -23.38 4.19
CA VAL A 43 -21.26 -23.08 4.58
C VAL A 43 -21.22 -21.72 5.21
N PHE A 44 -21.28 -20.69 4.37
CA PHE A 44 -21.49 -19.34 4.83
C PHE A 44 -22.92 -19.24 5.33
N LYS A 45 -23.08 -18.88 6.61
CA LYS A 45 -24.40 -18.49 7.13
C LYS A 45 -24.88 -17.31 6.28
N LYS A 46 -26.06 -17.44 5.66
CA LYS A 46 -26.66 -16.36 4.87
C LYS A 46 -26.85 -15.17 5.83
N LEU A 47 -26.04 -14.13 5.66
CA LEU A 47 -26.05 -12.95 6.52
C LEU A 47 -27.43 -12.31 6.46
N ASN A 48 -27.98 -11.99 7.63
CA ASN A 48 -29.23 -11.23 7.71
C ASN A 48 -28.96 -9.80 7.21
N ASN A 49 -29.94 -9.18 6.55
CA ASN A 49 -29.79 -7.82 6.02
C ASN A 49 -29.48 -6.78 7.11
N GLN A 50 -29.90 -7.06 8.35
CA GLN A 50 -29.60 -6.24 9.52
C GLN A 50 -28.11 -6.29 9.90
N ASP A 51 -27.52 -7.48 9.92
CA ASP A 51 -26.09 -7.68 10.22
C ASP A 51 -25.20 -6.98 9.18
N LEU A 52 -25.61 -7.02 7.91
CA LEU A 52 -24.92 -6.32 6.82
C LEU A 52 -24.96 -4.80 6.97
N ALA A 53 -26.10 -4.25 7.39
CA ALA A 53 -26.25 -2.82 7.64
C ALA A 53 -25.38 -2.38 8.83
N GLU A 54 -25.28 -3.20 9.87
CA GLU A 54 -24.44 -2.92 11.03
C GLU A 54 -22.96 -2.92 10.66
N VAL A 55 -22.48 -3.94 9.95
CA VAL A 55 -21.09 -4.02 9.48
C VAL A 55 -20.75 -2.83 8.58
N LYS A 56 -21.64 -2.44 7.65
CA LYS A 56 -21.46 -1.26 6.81
C LYS A 56 -21.30 0.01 7.64
N LYS A 57 -22.13 0.18 8.68
CA LYS A 57 -22.05 1.34 9.58
C LYS A 57 -20.74 1.36 10.36
N GLN A 58 -20.30 0.21 10.88
CA GLN A 58 -19.01 0.11 11.59
C GLN A 58 -17.82 0.47 10.68
N ILE A 59 -17.81 -0.02 9.44
CA ILE A 59 -16.77 0.30 8.45
C ILE A 59 -16.74 1.82 8.17
N GLN A 60 -17.90 2.43 7.95
CA GLN A 60 -17.99 3.87 7.70
C GLN A 60 -17.52 4.68 8.90
N GLN A 61 -17.93 4.31 10.13
CA GLN A 61 -17.49 5.00 11.35
C GLN A 61 -15.97 4.93 11.53
N ASN A 62 -15.36 3.77 11.30
CA ASN A 62 -13.92 3.59 11.37
C ASN A 62 -13.19 4.42 10.31
N ALA A 63 -13.71 4.47 9.07
CA ALA A 63 -13.17 5.30 8.01
C ALA A 63 -13.25 6.80 8.36
N HIS A 64 -14.39 7.27 8.87
CA HIS A 64 -14.53 8.67 9.29
C HIS A 64 -13.61 9.04 10.45
N ALA A 65 -13.44 8.16 11.44
CA ALA A 65 -12.53 8.38 12.55
C ALA A 65 -11.06 8.45 12.08
N HIS A 66 -10.66 7.59 11.15
CA HIS A 66 -9.34 7.62 10.55
C HIS A 66 -9.11 8.89 9.74
N ASN A 67 -10.06 9.27 8.89
CA ASN A 67 -9.97 10.47 8.06
C ASN A 67 -9.87 11.76 8.88
N LYS A 68 -10.58 11.84 10.02
CA LYS A 68 -10.46 12.98 10.95
C LYS A 68 -9.06 13.08 11.54
N LYS A 69 -8.46 11.96 11.95
CA LYS A 69 -7.08 11.94 12.48
C LYS A 69 -6.07 12.37 11.43
N VAL A 70 -6.20 11.86 10.21
CA VAL A 70 -5.33 12.24 9.08
C VAL A 70 -5.49 13.72 8.75
N ALA A 71 -6.72 14.24 8.70
CA ALA A 71 -6.97 15.65 8.43
C ALA A 71 -6.27 16.57 9.44
N VAL A 72 -6.37 16.27 10.74
CA VAL A 72 -5.69 17.04 11.79
C VAL A 72 -4.16 17.00 11.61
N LEU A 73 -3.60 15.83 11.35
CA LEU A 73 -2.15 15.69 11.10
C LEU A 73 -1.70 16.46 9.86
N THR A 74 -2.50 16.45 8.78
CA THR A 74 -2.17 17.22 7.56
C THR A 74 -2.18 18.72 7.79
N ILE A 75 -3.13 19.24 8.58
CA ILE A 75 -3.18 20.66 8.93
C ILE A 75 -1.95 21.05 9.75
N ILE A 76 -1.60 20.25 10.77
CA ILE A 76 -0.41 20.50 11.59
C ILE A 76 0.86 20.49 10.73
N SER A 77 1.00 19.51 9.83
CA SER A 77 2.13 19.42 8.90
C SER A 77 2.22 20.64 7.98
N LEU A 78 1.09 21.15 7.50
CA LEU A 78 1.05 22.30 6.60
C LEU A 78 1.42 23.60 7.32
N VAL A 79 0.96 23.77 8.56
CA VAL A 79 1.35 24.91 9.41
C VAL A 79 2.84 24.88 9.73
N LEU A 80 3.39 23.72 10.09
CA LEU A 80 4.83 23.56 10.33
C LEU A 80 5.65 23.88 9.09
N LEU A 81 5.21 23.41 7.92
CA LEU A 81 5.89 23.67 6.65
C LEU A 81 5.86 25.17 6.30
N ALA A 82 4.73 25.85 6.50
CA ALA A 82 4.64 27.29 6.31
C ALA A 82 5.54 28.07 7.29
N ALA A 83 5.61 27.66 8.55
CA ALA A 83 6.49 28.27 9.55
C ALA A 83 7.97 28.08 9.20
N LEU A 84 8.37 26.90 8.73
CA LEU A 84 9.74 26.64 8.27
C LEU A 84 10.10 27.46 7.04
N ILE A 85 9.17 27.61 6.10
CA ILE A 85 9.36 28.49 4.93
C ILE A 85 9.57 29.92 5.40
N LEU A 86 8.70 30.45 6.27
CA LEU A 86 8.85 31.82 6.79
C LEU A 86 10.17 32.00 7.53
N TRP A 87 10.60 31.04 8.34
CA TRP A 87 11.88 31.08 9.04
C TRP A 87 13.06 31.10 8.07
N LEU A 88 13.05 30.23 7.04
CA LEU A 88 14.08 30.18 6.00
C LEU A 88 14.13 31.48 5.18
N PHE A 89 12.98 32.08 4.86
CA PHE A 89 12.93 33.35 4.12
C PHE A 89 13.35 34.54 4.98
N LEU A 90 13.04 34.55 6.28
CA LEU A 90 13.49 35.59 7.21
C LEU A 90 15.02 35.58 7.38
N ASP A 91 15.64 34.39 7.39
CA ASP A 91 17.09 34.23 7.51
C ASP A 91 17.83 34.46 6.18
N SER A 92 17.19 34.15 5.05
CA SER A 92 17.81 34.30 3.72
C SER A 92 17.71 35.71 3.11
N GLY A 93 16.97 36.65 3.72
CA GLY A 93 16.89 38.05 3.28
C GLY A 93 16.38 38.24 1.84
N THR A 94 15.80 37.21 1.23
CA THR A 94 15.29 37.24 -0.14
C THR A 94 13.79 37.55 -0.12
N PRO A 95 13.32 38.57 -0.86
CA PRO A 95 11.89 38.88 -0.92
C PRO A 95 11.16 37.77 -1.70
N LEU A 96 10.04 37.32 -1.14
CA LEU A 96 8.98 36.66 -1.92
C LEU A 96 8.44 37.73 -2.88
N VAL A 97 8.55 37.45 -4.19
CA VAL A 97 8.15 38.32 -5.32
C VAL A 97 6.86 39.10 -5.03
#